data_AF-A0A927TZF3-F1
#
_entry.id   AF-A0A927TZF3-F1
#
_cell.length_a   1.000
_cell.length_b   1.000
_cell.length_c   1.000
_cell.angle_alpha   90.00
_cell.angle_beta   90.00
_cell.angle_gamma   90.00
#
_symmetry.space_group_name_H-M   'P 1'
#
loop_
_entity.id
_entity.type
_entity.pdbx_description
1 polymer ?
#
loop_
_entity_poly.entity_id
_entity_poly.type
_entity_poly.pdbx_seq_one_letter_code
_entity_poly.pdbx_strand_id
1 'polypeptide(L)'
;MGKEIGSVKLGSLYTNRKVRKCREWRGFKDTFYDYTRWLKIMGILSKFIIKPRNIKAFFRYRWMANYLAAPMMVDRHTQGLRGPQLRIMHTEFDLVMDDVAKLLDKIFKGDRRIGNDKEFSKRVVLVDENEMTAVMMGFPTLLALSRETPAVYVSVLLNQFAACHYIDVAQEYGLPGDVCPMPEAEAGVSIDDDFPVLGACAVQCNTTCDGSLMGNGVISKRLELEDGIPCFQLAAPLRHREDDVQEYAAQEIRNCIAFIEKHTGAKWDWDYYFTCAKRVNESTRHRMEWLEMNKTDYPQVIGSNLALYTETNYMAICGKDQNFVEADRKITALAEEAYKKKNPVVKEVRHRAIVWGVQSHFYMDFLLWLQNCWGILPLTDMLSMVSTKMLSEDDKEQAIYDMAWLTENMIMRNRTHGGYKVLLDELWEFCEEFNADTVILWEHMACKALVGMHGQFEEKAREKGIHLIWVGHDLFDPRVVSRQEIRDQINRYMRTVFREEPVDPSLEVLTDEHSW
;
A
#
# COMPACT_ATOMS: atom_id res chain seq x y z
N MET A 1 -4.93 24.47 -25.78
CA MET A 1 -5.77 23.46 -25.10
C MET A 1 -7.14 23.50 -25.74
N GLY A 2 -7.83 22.37 -25.88
CA GLY A 2 -9.22 22.36 -26.35
C GLY A 2 -10.14 23.06 -25.34
N LYS A 3 -11.22 23.69 -25.82
CA LYS A 3 -12.19 24.39 -24.94
C LYS A 3 -13.09 23.42 -24.17
N GLU A 4 -13.28 22.21 -24.69
CA GLU A 4 -14.21 21.20 -24.17
C GLU A 4 -13.55 20.29 -23.13
N ILE A 5 -14.34 19.84 -22.17
CA ILE A 5 -13.90 18.91 -21.12
C ILE A 5 -13.64 17.53 -21.75
N GLY A 6 -12.49 16.92 -21.46
CA GLY A 6 -12.11 15.63 -22.05
C GLY A 6 -11.52 15.71 -23.47
N SER A 7 -11.40 16.89 -24.07
CA SER A 7 -10.83 17.07 -25.42
C SER A 7 -9.32 16.83 -25.55
N VAL A 8 -8.63 16.46 -24.46
CA VAL A 8 -7.19 16.16 -24.44
C VAL A 8 -7.01 14.66 -24.18
N LYS A 9 -6.55 13.94 -25.21
CA LYS A 9 -6.12 12.54 -25.12
C LYS A 9 -5.08 12.35 -24.02
N LEU A 10 -5.29 11.40 -23.11
CA LEU A 10 -4.54 11.28 -21.86
C LEU A 10 -3.07 10.90 -22.06
N GLY A 11 -2.76 10.11 -23.09
CA GLY A 11 -1.39 9.80 -23.49
C GLY A 11 -0.58 11.01 -23.94
N SER A 12 -1.23 12.08 -24.44
CA SER A 12 -0.54 13.29 -24.91
C SER A 12 0.10 14.14 -23.79
N LEU A 13 -0.12 13.75 -22.53
CA LEU A 13 0.55 14.30 -21.35
C LEU A 13 1.93 13.68 -21.10
N TYR A 14 2.21 12.48 -21.62
CA TYR A 14 3.49 11.79 -21.47
C TYR A 14 4.54 12.30 -22.46
N THR A 15 5.82 12.15 -22.09
CA THR A 15 6.98 12.47 -22.94
C THR A 15 8.16 11.58 -22.54
N ASN A 16 9.13 11.37 -23.44
CA ASN A 16 10.38 10.63 -23.20
C ASN A 16 11.35 11.38 -22.24
N ARG A 17 10.84 12.01 -21.19
CA ARG A 17 11.56 12.78 -20.16
C ARG A 17 10.98 12.47 -18.80
N LYS A 18 11.69 12.84 -17.74
CA LYS A 18 11.30 12.60 -16.34
C LYS A 18 9.92 13.12 -15.93
N VAL A 19 9.37 14.12 -16.62
CA VAL A 19 8.10 14.77 -16.22
C VAL A 19 7.11 14.86 -17.37
N ARG A 20 5.82 14.82 -17.02
CA ARG A 20 4.72 15.06 -17.96
C ARG A 20 4.79 16.45 -18.59
N LYS A 21 4.27 16.55 -19.82
CA LYS A 21 4.26 17.75 -20.67
C LYS A 21 3.55 18.95 -20.02
N CYS A 22 2.45 18.67 -19.32
CA CYS A 22 1.64 19.63 -18.56
C CYS A 22 0.68 18.88 -17.62
N ARG A 23 0.00 19.59 -16.71
CA ARG A 23 -1.16 19.04 -15.99
C ARG A 23 -2.32 18.79 -16.96
N GLU A 24 -3.23 17.91 -16.57
CA GLU A 24 -4.44 17.56 -17.32
C GLU A 24 -5.47 18.71 -17.29
N TRP A 25 -6.13 19.00 -18.43
CA TRP A 25 -7.25 19.95 -18.46
C TRP A 25 -8.56 19.25 -18.09
N ARG A 26 -9.08 19.56 -16.90
CA ARG A 26 -10.27 18.92 -16.31
C ARG A 26 -11.54 19.76 -16.42
N GLY A 27 -11.49 20.87 -17.16
CA GLY A 27 -12.48 21.95 -17.08
C GLY A 27 -12.23 22.85 -15.85
N PHE A 28 -12.78 24.06 -15.83
CA PHE A 28 -12.38 25.10 -14.86
C PHE A 28 -12.51 24.66 -13.40
N LYS A 29 -13.69 24.18 -12.97
CA LYS A 29 -13.97 23.78 -11.57
C LYS A 29 -12.99 22.73 -11.04
N ASP A 30 -12.70 21.71 -11.85
CA ASP A 30 -11.92 20.55 -11.44
C ASP A 30 -10.42 20.79 -11.60
N THR A 31 -10.00 21.55 -12.62
CA THR A 31 -8.59 21.96 -12.79
C THR A 31 -8.18 22.96 -11.69
N PHE A 32 -9.06 23.91 -11.34
CA PHE A 32 -8.79 24.86 -10.26
C PHE A 32 -8.69 24.14 -8.91
N TYR A 33 -9.63 23.23 -8.61
CA TYR A 33 -9.58 22.39 -7.42
C TYR A 33 -8.26 21.60 -7.35
N ASP A 34 -7.94 20.84 -8.39
CA ASP A 34 -6.69 20.05 -8.49
C ASP A 34 -5.43 20.91 -8.29
N TYR A 35 -5.39 22.10 -8.89
CA TYR A 35 -4.30 23.04 -8.70
C TYR A 35 -4.18 23.53 -7.24
N THR A 36 -5.30 23.78 -6.53
CA THR A 36 -5.23 24.12 -5.10
C THR A 36 -4.74 22.95 -4.23
N ARG A 37 -4.97 21.70 -4.64
CA ARG A 37 -4.44 20.52 -3.92
C ARG A 37 -2.95 20.33 -4.21
N TRP A 38 -2.51 20.51 -5.45
CA TRP A 38 -1.10 20.58 -5.79
C TRP A 38 -0.34 21.66 -4.98
N LEU A 39 -0.93 22.85 -4.80
CA LEU A 39 -0.36 23.88 -3.91
C LEU A 39 -0.31 23.45 -2.43
N LYS A 40 -1.28 22.67 -1.94
CA LYS A 40 -1.23 22.07 -0.58
C LYS A 40 -0.05 21.09 -0.47
N ILE A 41 0.13 20.19 -1.44
CA ILE A 41 1.25 19.23 -1.49
C ILE A 41 2.59 19.96 -1.50
N MET A 42 2.76 20.96 -2.37
CA MET A 42 3.96 21.81 -2.38
C MET A 42 4.19 22.54 -1.04
N GLY A 43 3.12 22.91 -0.33
CA GLY A 43 3.18 23.45 1.03
C GLY A 43 3.63 22.44 2.10
N ILE A 44 3.21 21.17 2.00
CA ILE A 44 3.68 20.07 2.87
C ILE A 44 5.18 19.84 2.63
N LEU A 45 5.57 19.65 1.37
CA LEU A 45 6.98 19.44 0.97
C LEU A 45 7.88 20.61 1.39
N SER A 46 7.41 21.86 1.25
CA SER A 46 8.15 23.05 1.72
C SER A 46 8.36 23.05 3.24
N LYS A 47 7.31 22.79 4.03
CA LYS A 47 7.39 22.67 5.50
C LYS A 47 8.31 21.53 5.95
N PHE A 48 8.41 20.46 5.16
CA PHE A 48 9.32 19.35 5.40
C PHE A 48 10.78 19.72 5.08
N ILE A 49 11.06 20.28 3.90
CA ILE A 49 12.42 20.60 3.42
C ILE A 49 13.08 21.73 4.22
N ILE A 50 12.32 22.73 4.70
CA ILE A 50 12.87 23.88 5.44
C ILE A 50 13.61 23.47 6.74
N LYS A 51 13.37 22.28 7.29
CA LYS A 51 14.01 21.79 8.52
C LYS A 51 15.45 21.33 8.23
N PRO A 52 16.50 21.91 8.86
CA PRO A 52 17.90 21.61 8.49
C PRO A 52 18.32 20.14 8.59
N ARG A 53 17.71 19.34 9.49
CA ARG A 53 17.97 17.88 9.56
C ARG A 53 17.42 17.13 8.34
N ASN A 54 16.31 17.57 7.77
CA ASN A 54 15.70 16.95 6.59
C ASN A 54 16.52 17.31 5.34
N ILE A 55 17.15 18.50 5.31
CA ILE A 55 18.17 18.84 4.32
C ILE A 55 19.39 17.89 4.45
N LYS A 56 19.89 17.63 5.66
CA LYS A 56 20.96 16.62 5.86
C LYS A 56 20.55 15.23 5.36
N ALA A 57 19.28 14.84 5.50
CA ALA A 57 18.80 13.54 5.02
C ALA A 57 19.00 13.36 3.51
N PHE A 58 18.79 14.39 2.68
CA PHE A 58 19.09 14.36 1.24
C PHE A 58 20.58 14.18 0.90
N PHE A 59 21.49 14.37 1.87
CA PHE A 59 22.93 14.16 1.71
C PHE A 59 23.46 12.91 2.44
N ARG A 60 22.70 12.31 3.37
CA ARG A 60 23.06 11.04 4.01
C ARG A 60 22.40 9.85 3.31
N TYR A 61 21.13 9.96 2.92
CA TYR A 61 20.32 8.84 2.46
C TYR A 61 20.08 8.93 0.95
N ARG A 62 20.49 7.89 0.21
CA ARG A 62 20.39 7.83 -1.25
C ARG A 62 18.92 7.84 -1.70
N TRP A 63 18.07 7.08 -1.00
CA TRP A 63 16.64 6.98 -1.30
C TRP A 63 15.87 8.30 -1.16
N MET A 64 16.38 9.27 -0.38
CA MET A 64 15.72 10.57 -0.22
C MET A 64 15.57 11.36 -1.54
N ALA A 65 16.41 11.11 -2.54
CA ALA A 65 16.28 11.74 -3.85
C ALA A 65 14.94 11.42 -4.54
N ASN A 66 14.32 10.28 -4.25
CA ASN A 66 13.04 9.85 -4.83
C ASN A 66 11.87 10.76 -4.41
N TYR A 67 11.93 11.36 -3.22
CA TYR A 67 10.89 12.27 -2.71
C TYR A 67 10.72 13.56 -3.51
N LEU A 68 11.63 13.88 -4.43
CA LEU A 68 11.45 14.95 -5.42
C LEU A 68 10.33 14.63 -6.44
N ALA A 69 9.98 13.36 -6.62
CA ALA A 69 8.90 12.91 -7.51
C ALA A 69 7.50 12.96 -6.86
N ALA A 70 7.37 13.31 -5.58
CA ALA A 70 6.11 13.25 -4.83
C ALA A 70 4.91 13.99 -5.48
N PRO A 71 5.06 15.21 -6.04
CA PRO A 71 3.97 15.84 -6.77
C PRO A 71 3.55 15.08 -8.03
N MET A 72 4.47 14.36 -8.68
CA MET A 72 4.18 13.57 -9.88
C MET A 72 3.47 12.26 -9.54
N MET A 73 3.75 11.64 -8.39
CA MET A 73 3.06 10.44 -7.91
C MET A 73 1.54 10.71 -7.70
N VAL A 74 1.17 11.85 -7.13
CA VAL A 74 -0.26 12.26 -7.04
C VAL A 74 -0.83 12.64 -8.41
N ASP A 75 -0.02 13.22 -9.31
CA ASP A 75 -0.45 13.47 -10.69
C ASP A 75 -0.73 12.19 -11.47
N ARG A 76 0.03 11.10 -11.22
CA ARG A 76 -0.24 9.76 -11.79
C ARG A 76 -1.64 9.29 -11.38
N HIS A 77 -1.87 9.15 -10.07
CA HIS A 77 -3.10 8.64 -9.48
C HIS A 77 -4.32 9.59 -9.58
N THR A 78 -4.20 10.79 -10.16
CA THR A 78 -5.33 11.69 -10.44
C THR A 78 -5.72 11.74 -11.93
N GLN A 79 -5.07 10.96 -12.80
CA GLN A 79 -5.30 11.03 -14.25
C GLN A 79 -6.72 10.59 -14.64
N GLY A 80 -7.39 11.38 -15.47
CA GLY A 80 -8.76 11.11 -15.93
C GLY A 80 -9.85 11.40 -14.88
N LEU A 81 -9.54 11.36 -13.59
CA LEU A 81 -10.50 11.59 -12.50
C LEU A 81 -11.19 12.97 -12.59
N ARG A 82 -12.48 13.00 -12.28
CA ARG A 82 -13.38 14.17 -12.27
C ARG A 82 -14.37 14.06 -11.12
N GLY A 83 -15.19 15.10 -10.91
CA GLY A 83 -16.37 14.99 -10.04
C GLY A 83 -16.00 14.56 -8.62
N PRO A 84 -16.85 13.79 -7.92
CA PRO A 84 -16.55 13.27 -6.59
C PRO A 84 -15.28 12.42 -6.53
N GLN A 85 -14.96 11.65 -7.57
CA GLN A 85 -13.78 10.78 -7.61
C GLN A 85 -12.47 11.55 -7.45
N LEU A 86 -12.35 12.72 -8.09
CA LEU A 86 -11.22 13.63 -7.89
C LEU A 86 -11.16 14.22 -6.46
N ARG A 87 -12.27 14.24 -5.70
CA ARG A 87 -12.33 14.74 -4.31
C ARG A 87 -12.07 13.64 -3.29
N ILE A 88 -12.48 12.40 -3.57
CA ILE A 88 -12.17 11.19 -2.79
C ILE A 88 -10.64 11.00 -2.79
N MET A 89 -10.05 10.90 -3.99
CA MET A 89 -8.60 10.86 -4.22
C MET A 89 -7.82 11.95 -3.48
N HIS A 90 -8.23 13.22 -3.61
CA HIS A 90 -7.63 14.37 -2.91
C HIS A 90 -8.08 14.53 -1.44
N THR A 91 -8.75 13.53 -0.87
CA THR A 91 -8.97 13.37 0.58
C THR A 91 -8.06 12.29 1.14
N GLU A 92 -7.92 11.17 0.43
CA GLU A 92 -7.08 10.02 0.75
C GLU A 92 -5.58 10.35 0.65
N PHE A 93 -5.06 10.52 -0.57
CA PHE A 93 -3.62 10.68 -0.82
C PHE A 93 -3.05 11.95 -0.18
N ASP A 94 -3.87 12.99 -0.07
CA ASP A 94 -3.49 14.26 0.54
C ASP A 94 -3.41 14.20 2.08
N LEU A 95 -3.88 13.10 2.69
CA LEU A 95 -3.63 12.73 4.09
C LEU A 95 -2.42 11.78 4.19
N VAL A 96 -2.33 10.76 3.32
CA VAL A 96 -1.17 9.86 3.23
C VAL A 96 0.14 10.64 3.03
N MET A 97 0.16 11.63 2.12
CA MET A 97 1.31 12.50 1.88
C MET A 97 1.69 13.38 3.08
N ASP A 98 0.72 13.74 3.94
CA ASP A 98 0.99 14.49 5.18
C ASP A 98 1.54 13.56 6.27
N ASP A 99 1.06 12.32 6.36
CA ASP A 99 1.60 11.35 7.31
C ASP A 99 2.98 10.81 6.92
N VAL A 100 3.24 10.50 5.65
CA VAL A 100 4.59 10.18 5.16
C VAL A 100 5.57 11.33 5.46
N ALA A 101 5.16 12.58 5.30
CA ALA A 101 5.98 13.74 5.66
C ALA A 101 6.21 13.87 7.18
N LYS A 102 5.23 13.48 8.02
CA LYS A 102 5.40 13.35 9.47
C LYS A 102 6.32 12.18 9.83
N LEU A 103 6.21 11.04 9.17
CA LEU A 103 7.00 9.82 9.38
C LEU A 103 8.49 10.08 9.14
N LEU A 104 8.84 10.61 7.96
CA LEU A 104 10.20 11.05 7.64
C LEU A 104 10.73 12.05 8.69
N ASP A 105 9.93 13.03 9.08
CA ASP A 105 10.34 14.08 10.02
C ASP A 105 10.55 13.56 11.46
N LYS A 106 9.79 12.54 11.88
CA LYS A 106 9.98 11.80 13.13
C LYS A 106 11.24 10.94 13.05
N ILE A 107 11.45 10.20 11.96
CA ILE A 107 12.62 9.33 11.76
C ILE A 107 13.91 10.16 11.78
N PHE A 108 13.98 11.21 10.96
CA PHE A 108 15.13 12.12 10.90
C PHE A 108 15.32 12.98 12.17
N LYS A 109 14.34 12.98 13.09
CA LYS A 109 14.50 13.51 14.44
C LYS A 109 15.23 12.53 15.36
N GLY A 110 14.78 11.27 15.39
CA GLY A 110 15.33 10.23 16.26
C GLY A 110 16.64 9.61 15.78
N ASP A 111 16.94 9.72 14.48
CA ASP A 111 18.14 9.19 13.84
C ASP A 111 19.42 9.76 14.45
N ARG A 112 20.25 8.87 14.99
CA ARG A 112 21.57 9.16 15.59
C ARG A 112 22.49 9.96 14.67
N ARG A 113 22.35 9.81 13.34
CA ARG A 113 23.28 10.35 12.34
C ARG A 113 23.03 11.83 12.01
N ILE A 114 21.77 12.28 11.97
CA ILE A 114 21.43 13.66 11.56
C ILE A 114 20.65 14.48 12.59
N GLY A 115 19.75 13.85 13.35
CA GLY A 115 18.86 14.50 14.33
C GLY A 115 19.33 14.34 15.77
N ASN A 116 19.71 13.12 16.14
CA ASN A 116 20.30 12.71 17.42
C ASN A 116 19.51 13.15 18.67
N ASP A 117 18.18 13.33 18.56
CA ASP A 117 17.31 13.54 19.73
C ASP A 117 17.09 12.19 20.42
N LYS A 118 17.97 11.87 21.37
CA LYS A 118 17.97 10.61 22.11
C LYS A 118 16.73 10.42 22.98
N GLU A 119 16.16 11.49 23.53
CA GLU A 119 14.95 11.39 24.37
C GLU A 119 13.69 11.17 23.53
N PHE A 120 13.66 11.67 22.29
CA PHE A 120 12.69 11.25 21.30
C PHE A 120 12.93 9.81 20.83
N SER A 121 14.19 9.44 20.55
CA SER A 121 14.56 8.10 20.06
C SER A 121 14.16 6.98 21.04
N LYS A 122 14.30 7.20 22.35
CA LYS A 122 13.80 6.30 23.41
C LYS A 122 12.29 6.03 23.40
N ARG A 123 11.49 6.90 22.75
CA ARG A 123 10.04 6.76 22.64
C ARG A 123 9.60 6.10 21.34
N VAL A 124 10.53 5.78 20.45
CA VAL A 124 10.26 5.10 19.19
C VAL A 124 10.39 3.59 19.40
N VAL A 125 9.35 2.86 18.98
CA VAL A 125 9.43 1.45 18.64
C VAL A 125 9.52 1.40 17.12
N LEU A 126 10.59 0.81 16.60
CA LEU A 126 10.63 0.48 15.18
C LEU A 126 9.63 -0.66 14.94
N VAL A 127 8.85 -0.54 13.88
CA VAL A 127 7.92 -1.57 13.43
C VAL A 127 8.22 -1.87 11.97
N ASP A 128 8.27 -3.15 11.66
CA ASP A 128 8.32 -3.71 10.32
C ASP A 128 7.14 -3.18 9.49
N GLU A 129 7.41 -2.80 8.24
CA GLU A 129 6.43 -2.26 7.29
C GLU A 129 5.35 -3.26 6.89
N ASN A 130 5.60 -4.54 7.08
CA ASN A 130 4.66 -5.64 6.94
C ASN A 130 3.98 -6.04 8.27
N GLU A 131 4.19 -5.29 9.36
CA GLU A 131 3.50 -5.51 10.63
C GLU A 131 2.21 -4.67 10.72
N MET A 132 1.14 -5.27 11.25
CA MET A 132 -0.03 -4.52 11.68
C MET A 132 0.28 -3.83 13.01
N THR A 133 0.36 -2.49 13.01
CA THR A 133 0.69 -1.70 14.22
C THR A 133 -0.43 -1.63 15.27
N ALA A 134 -1.27 -2.67 15.32
CA ALA A 134 -2.31 -2.89 16.31
C ALA A 134 -1.71 -3.07 17.72
N VAL A 135 -0.55 -3.73 17.84
CA VAL A 135 0.18 -3.88 19.11
C VAL A 135 0.59 -2.52 19.71
N MET A 136 0.59 -1.45 18.92
CA MET A 136 0.92 -0.09 19.37
C MET A 136 -0.33 0.73 19.78
N MET A 137 -1.54 0.19 19.66
CA MET A 137 -2.79 0.83 20.08
C MET A 137 -2.89 1.03 21.60
N GLY A 138 -2.15 0.28 22.41
CA GLY A 138 -2.12 0.42 23.87
C GLY A 138 -0.98 1.27 24.43
N PHE A 139 -0.20 1.96 23.59
CA PHE A 139 1.00 2.70 24.03
C PHE A 139 0.95 4.21 23.68
N PRO A 140 0.12 5.02 24.36
CA PRO A 140 -0.09 6.45 24.03
C PRO A 140 1.15 7.34 24.17
N THR A 141 2.16 6.88 24.91
CA THR A 141 3.41 7.61 25.15
C THR A 141 4.50 7.28 24.12
N LEU A 142 4.33 6.23 23.31
CA LEU A 142 5.31 5.78 22.32
C LEU A 142 4.94 6.22 20.91
N LEU A 143 5.81 5.91 19.94
CA LEU A 143 5.60 6.11 18.52
C LEU A 143 6.04 4.85 17.77
N ALA A 144 5.11 4.22 17.05
CA ALA A 144 5.43 3.24 16.02
C ALA A 144 5.99 3.98 14.79
N LEU A 145 7.15 3.57 14.27
CA LEU A 145 7.72 4.09 13.02
C LEU A 145 8.39 2.96 12.23
N SER A 146 7.99 2.74 10.98
CA SER A 146 8.78 1.96 10.02
C SER A 146 9.78 2.88 9.31
N ARG A 147 11.03 2.41 9.16
CA ARG A 147 12.09 3.08 8.38
C ARG A 147 12.23 2.48 6.98
N GLU A 148 11.71 1.28 6.81
CA GLU A 148 11.58 0.47 5.60
C GLU A 148 10.51 1.06 4.66
N THR A 149 9.35 1.44 5.22
CA THR A 149 8.26 2.15 4.51
C THR A 149 8.76 3.36 3.70
N PRO A 150 9.51 4.33 4.25
CA PRO A 150 10.03 5.45 3.46
C PRO A 150 11.25 5.09 2.59
N ALA A 151 12.15 4.24 3.07
CA ALA A 151 13.40 3.93 2.35
C ALA A 151 13.17 3.09 1.09
N VAL A 152 12.19 2.18 1.12
CA VAL A 152 11.94 1.21 0.05
C VAL A 152 10.56 1.44 -0.58
N TYR A 153 9.47 1.07 0.09
CA TYR A 153 8.11 1.05 -0.47
C TYR A 153 7.71 2.40 -1.09
N VAL A 154 7.64 3.46 -0.28
CA VAL A 154 7.24 4.79 -0.77
C VAL A 154 8.25 5.31 -1.79
N SER A 155 9.54 5.00 -1.63
CA SER A 155 10.56 5.36 -2.63
C SER A 155 10.31 4.71 -4.00
N VAL A 156 9.80 3.49 -4.05
CA VAL A 156 9.40 2.77 -5.27
C VAL A 156 8.08 3.29 -5.87
N LEU A 157 7.08 3.65 -5.05
CA LEU A 157 5.86 4.37 -5.51
C LEU A 157 6.20 5.71 -6.20
N LEU A 158 7.31 6.32 -5.80
CA LEU A 158 7.80 7.60 -6.28
C LEU A 158 8.65 7.48 -7.55
N ASN A 159 9.61 6.55 -7.58
CA ASN A 159 10.54 6.31 -8.68
C ASN A 159 10.71 4.81 -8.93
N GLN A 160 10.46 4.36 -10.16
CA GLN A 160 10.50 2.92 -10.47
C GLN A 160 11.87 2.27 -10.24
N PHE A 161 12.96 3.03 -10.43
CA PHE A 161 14.33 2.52 -10.25
C PHE A 161 14.87 2.74 -8.83
N ALA A 162 14.01 3.01 -7.85
CA ALA A 162 14.44 3.30 -6.48
C ALA A 162 15.08 2.10 -5.77
N ALA A 163 14.56 0.88 -5.98
CA ALA A 163 15.02 -0.33 -5.30
C ALA A 163 16.26 -0.96 -5.94
N CYS A 164 16.45 -0.81 -7.26
CA CYS A 164 17.48 -1.51 -8.04
C CYS A 164 18.89 -1.49 -7.41
N HIS A 165 19.31 -0.36 -6.85
CA HIS A 165 20.62 -0.25 -6.18
C HIS A 165 20.74 -1.16 -4.93
N TYR A 166 19.69 -1.26 -4.11
CA TYR A 166 19.73 -2.09 -2.91
C TYR A 166 19.55 -3.57 -3.23
N ILE A 167 18.79 -3.88 -4.28
CA ILE A 167 18.73 -5.22 -4.89
C ILE A 167 20.14 -5.64 -5.33
N ASP A 168 20.84 -4.78 -6.07
CA ASP A 168 22.21 -5.05 -6.53
C ASP A 168 23.18 -5.25 -5.35
N VAL A 169 23.10 -4.41 -4.29
CA VAL A 169 23.90 -4.58 -3.06
C VAL A 169 23.61 -5.91 -2.36
N ALA A 170 22.33 -6.31 -2.27
CA ALA A 170 21.96 -7.58 -1.64
C ALA A 170 22.49 -8.79 -2.43
N GLN A 171 22.43 -8.74 -3.76
CA GLN A 171 22.95 -9.80 -4.63
C GLN A 171 24.49 -9.84 -4.64
N GLU A 172 25.17 -8.70 -4.62
CA GLU A 172 26.63 -8.62 -4.43
C GLU A 172 27.07 -9.16 -3.05
N TYR A 173 26.23 -9.00 -2.02
CA TYR A 173 26.43 -9.60 -0.70
C TYR A 173 26.14 -11.11 -0.65
N GLY A 174 25.49 -11.66 -1.67
CA GLY A 174 25.23 -13.09 -1.85
C GLY A 174 23.80 -13.57 -1.60
N LEU A 175 22.80 -12.66 -1.55
CA LEU A 175 21.40 -13.09 -1.63
C LEU A 175 21.08 -13.60 -3.06
N PRO A 176 20.33 -14.71 -3.22
CA PRO A 176 19.91 -15.17 -4.54
C PRO A 176 18.86 -14.27 -5.18
N GLY A 177 19.06 -13.88 -6.44
CA GLY A 177 18.08 -13.13 -7.24
C GLY A 177 16.81 -13.92 -7.66
N ASP A 178 16.47 -15.01 -6.96
CA ASP A 178 15.14 -15.65 -6.98
C ASP A 178 14.37 -15.44 -5.65
N VAL A 179 14.91 -14.58 -4.77
CA VAL A 179 14.20 -13.97 -3.64
C VAL A 179 13.28 -12.86 -4.18
N CYS A 180 12.25 -12.50 -3.40
CA CYS A 180 11.40 -11.36 -3.73
C CYS A 180 12.20 -10.05 -3.60
N PRO A 181 12.24 -9.17 -4.62
CA PRO A 181 13.07 -7.96 -4.61
C PRO A 181 12.64 -6.89 -3.58
N MET A 182 11.50 -7.09 -2.93
CA MET A 182 11.03 -6.29 -1.79
C MET A 182 11.91 -6.52 -0.53
N PRO A 183 11.89 -7.70 0.11
CA PRO A 183 12.76 -7.99 1.25
C PRO A 183 14.25 -8.08 0.89
N GLU A 184 14.59 -8.32 -0.38
CA GLU A 184 15.94 -8.17 -0.88
C GLU A 184 16.40 -6.70 -0.85
N ALA A 185 15.56 -5.75 -1.27
CA ALA A 185 15.88 -4.32 -1.19
C ALA A 185 15.92 -3.81 0.27
N GLU A 186 15.04 -4.28 1.16
CA GLU A 186 15.10 -3.96 2.60
C GLU A 186 16.41 -4.47 3.23
N ALA A 187 16.79 -5.73 2.97
CA ALA A 187 18.07 -6.27 3.38
C ALA A 187 19.23 -5.46 2.77
N GLY A 188 19.13 -5.08 1.49
CA GLY A 188 20.10 -4.24 0.78
C GLY A 188 20.31 -2.86 1.41
N VAL A 189 19.24 -2.15 1.82
CA VAL A 189 19.35 -0.88 2.57
C VAL A 189 20.03 -1.10 3.93
N SER A 190 19.81 -2.25 4.57
CA SER A 190 20.48 -2.62 5.82
C SER A 190 21.96 -2.98 5.64
N ILE A 191 22.34 -3.55 4.48
CA ILE A 191 23.72 -3.91 4.12
C ILE A 191 24.52 -2.67 3.69
N ASP A 192 23.93 -1.78 2.89
CA ASP A 192 24.51 -0.48 2.45
C ASP A 192 24.54 0.58 3.56
N ASP A 193 24.16 0.20 4.79
CA ASP A 193 24.00 1.08 5.96
C ASP A 193 23.06 2.29 5.73
N ASP A 194 22.20 2.29 4.71
CA ASP A 194 21.38 3.47 4.33
C ASP A 194 20.05 3.59 5.10
N PHE A 195 19.85 2.77 6.13
CA PHE A 195 18.77 2.97 7.09
C PHE A 195 19.06 4.08 8.12
N PRO A 196 18.06 4.89 8.50
CA PRO A 196 18.09 5.69 9.72
C PRO A 196 18.18 4.82 10.98
N VAL A 197 18.96 5.26 11.97
CA VAL A 197 19.20 4.48 13.20
C VAL A 197 18.58 5.18 14.41
N LEU A 198 17.47 4.65 14.90
CA LEU A 198 16.68 5.19 16.01
C LEU A 198 15.87 4.10 16.71
N GLY A 199 15.31 4.43 17.88
CA GLY A 199 14.43 3.53 18.63
C GLY A 199 15.02 3.01 19.92
N ALA A 200 14.13 2.56 20.82
CA ALA A 200 14.47 1.80 22.02
C ALA A 200 14.46 0.29 21.79
N CYS A 201 13.62 -0.17 20.84
CA CYS A 201 13.53 -1.55 20.38
C CYS A 201 12.88 -1.58 18.99
N ALA A 202 12.94 -2.74 18.33
CA ALA A 202 12.24 -3.03 17.09
C ALA A 202 11.30 -4.23 17.27
N VAL A 203 10.19 -4.23 16.54
CA VAL A 203 9.36 -5.41 16.28
C VAL A 203 9.46 -5.70 14.78
N GLN A 204 9.62 -6.98 14.47
CA GLN A 204 9.60 -7.56 13.13
C GLN A 204 8.64 -8.74 13.11
N CYS A 205 8.23 -9.20 11.94
CA CYS A 205 7.23 -10.25 11.83
C CYS A 205 7.55 -11.29 10.75
N ASN A 206 6.77 -12.37 10.75
CA ASN A 206 6.81 -13.45 9.75
C ASN A 206 5.64 -13.37 8.75
N THR A 207 4.97 -12.21 8.64
CA THR A 207 3.62 -12.13 8.06
C THR A 207 3.58 -12.44 6.57
N THR A 208 4.50 -11.89 5.79
CA THR A 208 4.39 -11.88 4.32
C THR A 208 4.78 -13.20 3.66
N CYS A 209 6.00 -13.70 3.91
CA CYS A 209 6.52 -14.97 3.37
C CYS A 209 7.90 -15.32 3.96
N ASP A 210 8.41 -16.52 3.65
CA ASP A 210 9.78 -16.95 3.98
C ASP A 210 10.87 -15.95 3.51
N GLY A 211 10.67 -15.27 2.38
CA GLY A 211 11.62 -14.27 1.88
C GLY A 211 11.73 -13.05 2.79
N SER A 212 10.59 -12.55 3.29
CA SER A 212 10.52 -11.47 4.28
C SER A 212 11.07 -11.92 5.63
N LEU A 213 10.70 -13.12 6.10
CA LEU A 213 11.24 -13.69 7.34
C LEU A 213 12.78 -13.82 7.32
N MET A 214 13.35 -14.25 6.20
CA MET A 214 14.82 -14.37 6.06
C MET A 214 15.50 -13.00 5.89
N GLY A 215 14.89 -12.05 5.18
CA GLY A 215 15.35 -10.66 5.11
C GLY A 215 15.37 -9.98 6.49
N ASN A 216 14.30 -10.16 7.26
CA ASN A 216 14.21 -9.73 8.66
C ASN A 216 15.33 -10.32 9.54
N GLY A 217 15.80 -11.53 9.24
CA GLY A 217 16.98 -12.14 9.86
C GLY A 217 18.29 -11.35 9.64
N VAL A 218 18.48 -10.75 8.48
CA VAL A 218 19.62 -9.86 8.19
C VAL A 218 19.46 -8.52 8.92
N ILE A 219 18.26 -7.93 8.80
CA ILE A 219 17.94 -6.60 9.31
C ILE A 219 17.98 -6.55 10.85
N SER A 220 17.48 -7.58 11.53
CA SER A 220 17.59 -7.71 13.00
C SER A 220 19.03 -7.85 13.46
N LYS A 221 19.89 -8.58 12.74
CA LYS A 221 21.30 -8.75 13.15
C LYS A 221 22.08 -7.44 13.04
N ARG A 222 21.79 -6.60 12.04
CA ARG A 222 22.28 -5.21 11.96
C ARG A 222 21.83 -4.40 13.20
N LEU A 223 20.52 -4.43 13.50
CA LEU A 223 19.92 -3.71 14.61
C LEU A 223 20.50 -4.13 15.98
N GLU A 224 20.56 -5.44 16.26
CA GLU A 224 20.98 -5.98 17.55
C GLU A 224 22.48 -5.84 17.79
N LEU A 225 23.32 -6.19 16.81
CA LEU A 225 24.76 -6.36 17.00
C LEU A 225 25.55 -5.07 16.80
N GLU A 226 25.10 -4.19 15.91
CA GLU A 226 25.82 -2.96 15.55
C GLU A 226 25.11 -1.71 16.06
N ASP A 227 23.79 -1.63 15.93
CA ASP A 227 23.02 -0.50 16.48
C ASP A 227 22.63 -0.67 17.95
N GLY A 228 22.72 -1.87 18.53
CA GLY A 228 22.32 -2.14 19.91
C GLY A 228 20.82 -1.93 20.18
N ILE A 229 19.98 -2.08 19.14
CA ILE A 229 18.52 -2.01 19.20
C ILE A 229 18.00 -3.46 19.31
N PRO A 230 17.42 -3.86 20.46
CA PRO A 230 16.88 -5.21 20.62
C PRO A 230 15.66 -5.40 19.72
N CYS A 231 15.55 -6.59 19.11
CA CYS A 231 14.44 -6.96 18.23
C CYS A 231 13.51 -7.98 18.91
N PHE A 232 12.23 -7.98 18.52
CA PHE A 232 11.27 -9.04 18.79
C PHE A 232 10.69 -9.54 17.47
N GLN A 233 10.46 -10.85 17.36
CA GLN A 233 9.88 -11.48 16.16
C GLN A 233 8.44 -11.90 16.48
N LEU A 234 7.47 -11.11 16.05
CA LEU A 234 6.04 -11.37 16.22
C LEU A 234 5.60 -12.43 15.20
N ALA A 235 5.39 -13.65 15.69
CA ALA A 235 5.07 -14.81 14.87
C ALA A 235 3.56 -15.05 14.75
N ALA A 236 3.05 -14.99 13.52
CA ALA A 236 1.69 -15.36 13.14
C ALA A 236 1.63 -16.80 12.58
N PRO A 237 0.70 -17.66 13.04
CA PRO A 237 0.48 -19.03 12.55
C PRO A 237 0.22 -19.14 11.04
N LEU A 238 0.94 -20.01 10.32
CA LEU A 238 0.75 -20.20 8.88
C LEU A 238 -0.67 -20.69 8.51
N ARG A 239 -1.33 -21.43 9.41
CA ARG A 239 -2.74 -21.85 9.31
C ARG A 239 -3.63 -21.07 10.29
N HIS A 240 -3.62 -19.75 10.21
CA HIS A 240 -4.36 -18.83 11.09
C HIS A 240 -5.91 -18.96 11.11
N ARG A 241 -6.48 -19.93 10.39
CA ARG A 241 -7.93 -20.21 10.36
C ARG A 241 -8.34 -21.41 11.21
N GLU A 242 -7.40 -22.13 11.79
CA GLU A 242 -7.69 -23.21 12.74
C GLU A 242 -7.83 -22.62 14.15
N ASP A 243 -8.74 -23.18 14.96
CA ASP A 243 -9.00 -22.71 16.33
C ASP A 243 -7.83 -23.01 17.31
N ASP A 244 -7.01 -24.03 17.02
CA ASP A 244 -5.96 -24.52 17.92
C ASP A 244 -4.71 -23.63 17.97
N VAL A 245 -4.51 -22.78 16.96
CA VAL A 245 -3.38 -21.81 16.92
C VAL A 245 -3.71 -20.44 17.51
N GLN A 246 -4.99 -20.15 17.78
CA GLN A 246 -5.46 -18.81 18.18
C GLN A 246 -4.88 -18.36 19.53
N GLU A 247 -4.79 -19.26 20.52
CA GLU A 247 -4.20 -18.94 21.82
C GLU A 247 -2.68 -18.72 21.72
N TYR A 248 -1.99 -19.40 20.81
CA TYR A 248 -0.58 -19.12 20.55
C TYR A 248 -0.39 -17.72 19.94
N ALA A 249 -1.20 -17.36 18.94
CA ALA A 249 -1.16 -16.02 18.34
C ALA A 249 -1.49 -14.91 19.37
N ALA A 250 -2.50 -15.13 20.21
CA ALA A 250 -2.81 -14.25 21.34
C ALA A 250 -1.65 -14.14 22.33
N GLN A 251 -0.99 -15.25 22.66
CA GLN A 251 0.17 -15.23 23.56
C GLN A 251 1.38 -14.49 22.95
N GLU A 252 1.61 -14.56 21.63
CA GLU A 252 2.69 -13.79 20.99
C GLU A 252 2.42 -12.28 21.00
N ILE A 253 1.16 -11.84 20.92
CA ILE A 253 0.77 -10.44 21.19
C ILE A 253 1.10 -10.07 22.64
N ARG A 254 0.73 -10.89 23.63
CA ARG A 254 1.06 -10.66 25.05
C ARG A 254 2.59 -10.60 25.27
N ASN A 255 3.36 -11.44 24.57
CA ASN A 255 4.83 -11.46 24.60
C ASN A 255 5.43 -10.18 24.00
N CYS A 256 4.91 -9.70 22.86
CA CYS A 256 5.33 -8.46 22.21
C CYS A 256 5.06 -7.23 23.09
N ILE A 257 3.88 -7.14 23.71
CA ILE A 257 3.53 -6.09 24.67
C ILE A 257 4.53 -6.07 25.84
N ALA A 258 4.82 -7.24 26.45
CA ALA A 258 5.77 -7.35 27.54
C ALA A 258 7.22 -6.98 27.13
N PHE A 259 7.61 -7.27 25.89
CA PHE A 259 8.89 -6.85 25.32
C PHE A 259 8.98 -5.32 25.17
N ILE A 260 7.93 -4.67 24.65
CA ILE A 260 7.88 -3.21 24.49
C ILE A 260 7.91 -2.53 25.87
N GLU A 261 7.13 -3.00 26.85
CA GLU A 261 7.18 -2.47 28.22
C GLU A 261 8.58 -2.58 28.84
N LYS A 262 9.24 -3.74 28.68
CA LYS A 262 10.58 -4.02 29.20
C LYS A 262 11.65 -3.08 28.65
N HIS A 263 11.62 -2.77 27.36
CA HIS A 263 12.68 -2.00 26.69
C HIS A 263 12.40 -0.50 26.58
N THR A 264 11.16 -0.07 26.72
CA THR A 264 10.79 1.37 26.72
C THR A 264 10.50 1.93 28.11
N GLY A 265 10.11 1.10 29.08
CA GLY A 265 9.58 1.52 30.38
C GLY A 265 8.15 2.09 30.32
N ALA A 266 7.51 2.13 29.15
CA ALA A 266 6.10 2.46 29.03
C ALA A 266 5.22 1.34 29.61
N LYS A 267 3.93 1.63 29.80
CA LYS A 267 2.92 0.67 30.27
C LYS A 267 1.70 0.66 29.37
N TRP A 268 1.06 -0.50 29.28
CA TRP A 268 -0.16 -0.71 28.49
C TRP A 268 -1.33 0.10 29.04
N ASP A 269 -1.97 0.87 28.17
CA ASP A 269 -3.14 1.69 28.45
C ASP A 269 -4.36 1.12 27.71
N TRP A 270 -5.26 0.51 28.48
CA TRP A 270 -6.50 -0.08 27.96
C TRP A 270 -7.51 0.98 27.49
N ASP A 271 -7.54 2.16 28.10
CA ASP A 271 -8.48 3.21 27.74
C ASP A 271 -8.06 3.86 26.41
N TYR A 272 -6.75 4.00 26.18
CA TYR A 272 -6.19 4.38 24.88
C TYR A 272 -6.39 3.26 23.83
N TYR A 273 -6.19 1.98 24.18
CA TYR A 273 -6.48 0.87 23.29
C TYR A 273 -7.93 0.90 22.78
N PHE A 274 -8.91 0.95 23.68
CA PHE A 274 -10.32 0.97 23.28
C PHE A 274 -10.71 2.27 22.56
N THR A 275 -10.04 3.38 22.83
CA THR A 275 -10.18 4.61 22.04
C THR A 275 -9.70 4.41 20.59
N CYS A 276 -8.61 3.67 20.37
CA CYS A 276 -8.15 3.31 19.03
C CYS A 276 -9.07 2.28 18.37
N ALA A 277 -9.52 1.25 19.10
CA ALA A 277 -10.42 0.21 18.60
C ALA A 277 -11.75 0.79 18.08
N LYS A 278 -12.34 1.74 18.83
CA LYS A 278 -13.55 2.49 18.40
C LYS A 278 -13.39 3.21 17.07
N ARG A 279 -12.19 3.73 16.78
CA ARG A 279 -11.85 4.36 15.50
C ARG A 279 -11.67 3.33 14.39
N VAL A 280 -10.94 2.24 14.64
CA VAL A 280 -10.82 1.13 13.66
C VAL A 280 -12.20 0.59 13.29
N ASN A 281 -13.09 0.41 14.27
CA ASN A 281 -14.47 -0.02 14.04
C ASN A 281 -15.28 1.00 13.21
N GLU A 282 -15.04 2.30 13.37
CA GLU A 282 -15.68 3.34 12.55
C GLU A 282 -15.16 3.34 11.11
N SER A 283 -13.83 3.26 10.92
CA SER A 283 -13.20 3.06 9.60
C SER A 283 -13.65 1.75 8.93
N THR A 284 -13.91 0.69 9.72
CA THR A 284 -14.41 -0.60 9.22
C THR A 284 -15.86 -0.49 8.73
N ARG A 285 -16.73 0.23 9.46
CA ARG A 285 -18.10 0.52 9.02
C ARG A 285 -18.10 1.27 7.68
N HIS A 286 -17.32 2.34 7.56
CA HIS A 286 -17.21 3.10 6.32
C HIS A 286 -16.60 2.28 5.16
N ARG A 287 -15.55 1.49 5.41
CA ARG A 287 -15.00 0.58 4.39
C ARG A 287 -16.05 -0.40 3.87
N MET A 288 -16.86 -1.00 4.75
CA MET A 288 -17.94 -1.90 4.33
C MET A 288 -19.01 -1.17 3.49
N GLU A 289 -19.41 0.04 3.88
CA GLU A 289 -20.33 0.87 3.07
C GLU A 289 -19.79 1.13 1.65
N TRP A 290 -18.48 1.34 1.49
CA TRP A 290 -17.84 1.52 0.19
C TRP A 290 -17.83 0.23 -0.64
N LEU A 291 -17.51 -0.91 0.00
CA LEU A 291 -17.52 -2.22 -0.67
C LEU A 291 -18.94 -2.58 -1.14
N GLU A 292 -19.97 -2.34 -0.33
CA GLU A 292 -21.37 -2.57 -0.73
C GLU A 292 -21.81 -1.65 -1.89
N MET A 293 -21.35 -0.40 -1.96
CA MET A 293 -21.55 0.42 -3.18
C MET A 293 -20.86 -0.20 -4.40
N ASN A 294 -19.66 -0.77 -4.22
CA ASN A 294 -18.88 -1.33 -5.32
C ASN A 294 -19.46 -2.64 -5.90
N LYS A 295 -20.24 -3.40 -5.12
CA LYS A 295 -20.96 -4.59 -5.60
C LYS A 295 -22.05 -4.28 -6.66
N THR A 296 -22.45 -3.01 -6.77
CA THR A 296 -23.50 -2.54 -7.69
C THR A 296 -22.97 -2.00 -9.02
N ASP A 297 -23.87 -1.68 -9.96
CA ASP A 297 -23.59 -0.99 -11.24
C ASP A 297 -22.86 0.36 -11.09
N TYR A 298 -22.89 0.99 -9.91
CA TYR A 298 -22.38 2.35 -9.69
C TYR A 298 -21.33 2.42 -8.56
N PRO A 299 -20.20 1.68 -8.66
CA PRO A 299 -19.12 1.71 -7.67
C PRO A 299 -18.60 3.14 -7.44
N GLN A 300 -18.05 3.44 -6.26
CA GLN A 300 -17.62 4.82 -5.93
C GLN A 300 -16.27 4.96 -5.21
N VAL A 301 -15.66 3.90 -4.69
CA VAL A 301 -14.31 3.98 -4.07
C VAL A 301 -13.51 2.76 -4.51
N ILE A 302 -12.79 2.87 -5.63
CA ILE A 302 -12.21 1.72 -6.36
C ILE A 302 -10.72 1.92 -6.72
N GLY A 303 -10.05 0.82 -7.06
CA GLY A 303 -8.67 0.81 -7.52
C GLY A 303 -7.65 1.31 -6.49
N SER A 304 -6.59 1.97 -6.96
CA SER A 304 -5.47 2.47 -6.16
C SER A 304 -5.87 3.34 -4.96
N ASN A 305 -7.04 3.99 -5.05
CA ASN A 305 -7.62 4.82 -4.01
C ASN A 305 -8.00 3.97 -2.79
N LEU A 306 -8.69 2.85 -3.04
CA LEU A 306 -9.10 1.90 -2.02
C LEU A 306 -7.90 1.17 -1.41
N ALA A 307 -6.93 0.76 -2.24
CA ALA A 307 -5.72 0.03 -1.81
C ALA A 307 -4.84 0.85 -0.85
N LEU A 308 -4.13 1.86 -1.37
CA LEU A 308 -3.09 2.61 -0.64
C LEU A 308 -3.64 3.37 0.59
N TYR A 309 -4.91 3.79 0.56
CA TYR A 309 -5.55 4.40 1.71
C TYR A 309 -5.88 3.37 2.80
N THR A 310 -6.35 2.18 2.43
CA THR A 310 -6.62 1.10 3.40
C THR A 310 -5.31 0.57 3.99
N GLU A 311 -4.25 0.41 3.18
CA GLU A 311 -2.89 0.12 3.64
C GLU A 311 -2.44 1.08 4.74
N THR A 312 -2.55 2.38 4.48
CA THR A 312 -2.17 3.41 5.46
C THR A 312 -3.05 3.36 6.71
N ASN A 313 -4.37 3.25 6.57
CA ASN A 313 -5.31 3.34 7.69
C ASN A 313 -5.21 2.11 8.62
N TYR A 314 -5.12 0.90 8.09
CA TYR A 314 -5.10 -0.33 8.90
C TYR A 314 -3.70 -0.70 9.39
N MET A 315 -2.68 -0.71 8.53
CA MET A 315 -1.33 -1.16 8.94
C MET A 315 -0.60 -0.07 9.73
N ALA A 316 -0.41 1.12 9.15
CA ALA A 316 0.42 2.16 9.76
C ALA A 316 -0.29 2.92 10.89
N ILE A 317 -1.58 3.24 10.72
CA ILE A 317 -2.32 4.09 11.66
C ILE A 317 -3.08 3.27 12.71
N CYS A 318 -3.82 2.24 12.31
CA CYS A 318 -4.63 1.36 13.18
C CYS A 318 -5.38 2.13 14.28
N GLY A 319 -6.18 3.14 13.89
CA GLY A 319 -6.97 3.97 14.81
C GLY A 319 -6.21 4.99 15.68
N LYS A 320 -4.87 5.08 15.58
CA LYS A 320 -4.06 5.97 16.44
C LYS A 320 -4.23 7.47 16.13
N ASP A 321 -4.61 7.84 14.90
CA ASP A 321 -4.90 9.23 14.49
C ASP A 321 -6.40 9.44 14.16
N GLN A 322 -6.98 10.50 14.72
CA GLN A 322 -8.36 10.94 14.49
C GLN A 322 -8.58 11.48 13.05
N ASN A 323 -7.53 11.99 12.40
CA ASN A 323 -7.60 12.55 11.04
C ASN A 323 -8.10 11.53 10.01
N PHE A 324 -7.83 10.24 10.20
CA PHE A 324 -8.28 9.18 9.30
C PHE A 324 -9.79 8.96 9.40
N VAL A 325 -10.37 8.92 10.60
CA VAL A 325 -11.84 8.85 10.78
C VAL A 325 -12.55 10.09 10.22
N GLU A 326 -11.94 11.27 10.31
CA GLU A 326 -12.47 12.49 9.67
C GLU A 326 -12.40 12.43 8.13
N ALA A 327 -11.38 11.75 7.57
CA ALA A 327 -11.30 11.46 6.14
C ALA A 327 -12.32 10.39 5.73
N ASP A 328 -12.46 9.28 6.47
CA ASP A 328 -13.41 8.19 6.22
C ASP A 328 -14.85 8.73 6.09
N ARG A 329 -15.34 9.46 7.11
CA ARG A 329 -16.65 10.12 7.10
C ARG A 329 -16.87 10.99 5.86
N LYS A 330 -15.82 11.69 5.42
CA LYS A 330 -15.86 12.61 4.27
C LYS A 330 -15.78 11.88 2.92
N ILE A 331 -15.05 10.77 2.85
CA ILE A 331 -15.02 9.87 1.70
C ILE A 331 -16.40 9.23 1.54
N THR A 332 -16.98 8.67 2.60
CA THR A 332 -18.35 8.14 2.64
C THR A 332 -19.37 9.17 2.16
N ALA A 333 -19.35 10.39 2.70
CA ALA A 333 -20.29 11.44 2.29
C ALA A 333 -20.17 11.80 0.79
N LEU A 334 -18.95 11.84 0.24
CA LEU A 334 -18.71 12.07 -1.20
C LEU A 334 -19.16 10.88 -2.05
N ALA A 335 -18.89 9.65 -1.60
CA ALA A 335 -19.30 8.42 -2.25
C ALA A 335 -20.83 8.27 -2.26
N GLU A 336 -21.51 8.49 -1.13
CA GLU A 336 -22.96 8.52 -1.03
C GLU A 336 -23.59 9.55 -1.97
N GLU A 337 -23.08 10.79 -2.02
CA GLU A 337 -23.60 11.83 -2.92
C GLU A 337 -23.43 11.43 -4.39
N ALA A 338 -22.33 10.77 -4.72
CA ALA A 338 -22.04 10.29 -6.06
C ALA A 338 -22.91 9.09 -6.46
N TYR A 339 -23.07 8.13 -5.54
CA TYR A 339 -23.88 6.93 -5.68
C TYR A 339 -25.37 7.28 -5.89
N LYS A 340 -25.92 8.15 -5.04
CA LYS A 340 -27.31 8.65 -5.14
C LYS A 340 -27.58 9.40 -6.45
N LYS A 341 -26.53 9.94 -7.08
CA LYS A 341 -26.58 10.62 -8.39
C LYS A 341 -26.25 9.70 -9.57
N LYS A 342 -25.91 8.42 -9.32
CA LYS A 342 -25.44 7.46 -10.32
C LYS A 342 -24.26 7.99 -11.14
N ASN A 343 -23.34 8.70 -10.48
CA ASN A 343 -22.16 9.25 -11.14
C ASN A 343 -21.26 8.11 -11.62
N PRO A 344 -20.82 8.10 -12.89
CA PRO A 344 -19.87 7.12 -13.38
C PRO A 344 -18.46 7.45 -12.85
N VAL A 345 -17.71 6.41 -12.49
CA VAL A 345 -16.30 6.48 -12.07
C VAL A 345 -15.34 6.68 -13.24
N VAL A 346 -15.68 6.11 -14.40
CA VAL A 346 -14.89 6.11 -15.64
C VAL A 346 -15.74 6.62 -16.81
N LYS A 347 -15.11 6.93 -17.94
CA LYS A 347 -15.81 7.37 -19.16
C LYS A 347 -16.77 6.31 -19.71
N GLU A 348 -16.36 5.04 -19.63
CA GLU A 348 -17.00 3.89 -20.28
C GLU A 348 -16.69 2.66 -19.43
N VAL A 349 -17.72 1.94 -19.00
CA VAL A 349 -17.59 0.68 -18.24
C VAL A 349 -17.77 -0.47 -19.22
N ARG A 350 -16.84 -1.43 -19.21
CA ARG A 350 -16.91 -2.63 -20.04
C ARG A 350 -16.86 -3.92 -19.23
N HIS A 351 -15.89 -4.00 -18.32
CA HIS A 351 -15.56 -5.20 -17.55
C HIS A 351 -15.46 -4.86 -16.07
N ARG A 352 -15.98 -5.75 -15.22
CA ARG A 352 -15.97 -5.67 -13.76
C ARG A 352 -14.93 -6.65 -13.25
N ALA A 353 -13.86 -6.13 -12.67
CA ALA A 353 -12.68 -6.90 -12.27
C ALA A 353 -12.48 -6.97 -10.76
N ILE A 354 -12.14 -8.17 -10.28
CA ILE A 354 -11.36 -8.35 -9.05
C ILE A 354 -9.88 -8.27 -9.42
N VAL A 355 -9.08 -7.57 -8.61
CA VAL A 355 -7.62 -7.59 -8.72
C VAL A 355 -7.06 -8.53 -7.66
N TRP A 356 -6.20 -9.46 -8.06
CA TRP A 356 -5.71 -10.52 -7.18
C TRP A 356 -4.21 -10.71 -7.32
N GLY A 357 -3.57 -11.19 -6.25
CA GLY A 357 -2.11 -11.15 -6.10
C GLY A 357 -1.58 -9.78 -5.65
N VAL A 358 -0.28 -9.73 -5.36
CA VAL A 358 0.43 -8.49 -5.02
C VAL A 358 0.68 -7.70 -6.31
N GLN A 359 0.42 -6.39 -6.28
CA GLN A 359 0.50 -5.51 -7.44
C GLN A 359 1.92 -4.96 -7.65
N SER A 360 2.33 -4.66 -8.88
CA SER A 360 3.63 -4.01 -9.14
C SER A 360 3.72 -2.65 -8.44
N HIS A 361 4.57 -2.53 -7.42
CA HIS A 361 4.63 -1.35 -6.57
C HIS A 361 5.25 -0.16 -7.32
N PHE A 362 6.15 -0.42 -8.27
CA PHE A 362 6.65 0.63 -9.17
C PHE A 362 5.59 1.14 -10.17
N TYR A 363 4.39 0.54 -10.21
CA TYR A 363 3.32 0.93 -11.13
C TYR A 363 1.89 0.83 -10.53
N MET A 364 1.68 1.24 -9.27
CA MET A 364 0.35 1.23 -8.64
C MET A 364 -0.74 2.04 -9.40
N ASP A 365 -0.37 3.03 -10.23
CA ASP A 365 -1.31 3.75 -11.09
C ASP A 365 -1.79 2.95 -12.32
N PHE A 366 -1.30 1.71 -12.51
CA PHE A 366 -1.84 0.73 -13.44
C PHE A 366 -3.36 0.52 -13.26
N LEU A 367 -3.87 0.52 -12.03
CA LEU A 367 -5.32 0.40 -11.78
C LEU A 367 -6.13 1.57 -12.32
N LEU A 368 -5.52 2.75 -12.47
CA LEU A 368 -6.12 3.92 -13.10
C LEU A 368 -5.89 3.94 -14.62
N TRP A 369 -4.82 3.32 -15.10
CA TRP A 369 -4.61 3.05 -16.52
C TRP A 369 -5.65 2.06 -17.08
N LEU A 370 -5.93 0.94 -16.41
CA LEU A 370 -6.99 -0.02 -16.77
C LEU A 370 -8.34 0.68 -17.01
N GLN A 371 -8.73 1.53 -16.05
CA GLN A 371 -9.95 2.32 -16.06
C GLN A 371 -10.02 3.29 -17.26
N ASN A 372 -8.94 4.01 -17.56
CA ASN A 372 -8.94 5.03 -18.61
C ASN A 372 -8.66 4.48 -20.02
N CYS A 373 -7.86 3.41 -20.14
CA CYS A 373 -7.48 2.83 -21.43
C CYS A 373 -8.50 1.80 -21.92
N TRP A 374 -9.02 0.95 -21.04
CA TRP A 374 -9.84 -0.22 -21.42
C TRP A 374 -11.24 -0.25 -20.79
N GLY A 375 -11.57 0.64 -19.86
CA GLY A 375 -12.89 0.65 -19.20
C GLY A 375 -13.11 -0.51 -18.23
N ILE A 376 -12.02 -1.12 -17.77
CA ILE A 376 -12.00 -2.19 -16.77
C ILE A 376 -12.08 -1.55 -15.37
N LEU A 377 -13.01 -2.01 -14.55
CA LEU A 377 -13.22 -1.53 -13.18
C LEU A 377 -12.56 -2.44 -12.14
N PRO A 378 -11.44 -2.05 -11.50
CA PRO A 378 -10.88 -2.78 -10.36
C PRO A 378 -11.70 -2.50 -9.09
N LEU A 379 -12.77 -3.28 -8.88
CA LEU A 379 -13.82 -3.02 -7.87
C LEU A 379 -13.33 -3.14 -6.42
N THR A 380 -12.43 -4.10 -6.20
CA THR A 380 -11.64 -4.30 -4.99
C THR A 380 -10.42 -5.13 -5.35
N ASP A 381 -9.44 -5.15 -4.47
CA ASP A 381 -8.20 -5.89 -4.64
C ASP A 381 -7.81 -6.66 -3.37
N MET A 382 -7.08 -7.76 -3.56
CA MET A 382 -6.56 -8.65 -2.50
C MET A 382 -5.91 -7.90 -1.33
N LEU A 383 -5.09 -6.89 -1.62
CA LEU A 383 -4.31 -6.15 -0.63
C LEU A 383 -5.24 -5.28 0.24
N SER A 384 -6.22 -4.61 -0.38
CA SER A 384 -7.19 -3.82 0.37
C SER A 384 -8.05 -4.64 1.34
N MET A 385 -8.24 -5.95 1.12
CA MET A 385 -9.18 -6.80 1.87
C MET A 385 -8.63 -7.28 3.23
N VAL A 386 -8.03 -6.36 4.00
CA VAL A 386 -7.43 -6.57 5.33
C VAL A 386 -8.46 -7.02 6.38
N SER A 387 -9.48 -6.19 6.60
CA SER A 387 -10.48 -6.42 7.65
C SER A 387 -11.87 -5.95 7.24
N THR A 388 -12.85 -6.76 7.67
CA THR A 388 -14.27 -6.43 7.80
C THR A 388 -14.79 -6.76 9.21
N LYS A 389 -13.90 -7.18 10.14
CA LYS A 389 -14.26 -7.58 11.50
C LYS A 389 -14.24 -6.36 12.44
N MET A 390 -15.28 -6.24 13.27
CA MET A 390 -15.26 -5.30 14.40
C MET A 390 -14.42 -5.88 15.55
N LEU A 391 -13.59 -5.04 16.16
CA LEU A 391 -12.82 -5.35 17.36
C LEU A 391 -13.66 -5.14 18.62
N SER A 392 -13.28 -5.81 19.72
CA SER A 392 -13.77 -5.53 21.07
C SER A 392 -13.55 -4.07 21.48
N GLU A 393 -14.56 -3.50 22.13
CA GLU A 393 -14.59 -2.09 22.59
C GLU A 393 -14.54 -1.94 24.12
N ASP A 394 -14.51 -3.06 24.86
CA ASP A 394 -14.54 -3.15 26.33
C ASP A 394 -13.92 -4.45 26.92
N ASP A 395 -14.09 -5.62 26.29
CA ASP A 395 -13.43 -6.87 26.71
C ASP A 395 -11.93 -6.88 26.36
N LYS A 396 -11.09 -7.06 27.39
CA LYS A 396 -9.63 -6.99 27.34
C LYS A 396 -8.95 -8.26 26.86
N GLU A 397 -9.54 -9.44 27.09
CA GLU A 397 -8.97 -10.67 26.54
C GLU A 397 -9.35 -10.81 25.08
N GLN A 398 -10.62 -10.56 24.72
CA GLN A 398 -11.04 -10.54 23.31
C GLN A 398 -10.20 -9.56 22.48
N ALA A 399 -9.84 -8.40 23.05
CA ALA A 399 -8.93 -7.44 22.43
C ALA A 399 -7.53 -8.01 22.09
N ILE A 400 -6.99 -8.97 22.87
CA ILE A 400 -5.73 -9.65 22.53
C ILE A 400 -5.92 -10.51 21.28
N TYR A 401 -6.98 -11.33 21.23
CA TYR A 401 -7.30 -12.15 20.05
C TYR A 401 -7.63 -11.28 18.83
N ASP A 402 -8.21 -10.10 19.01
CA ASP A 402 -8.49 -9.17 17.92
C ASP A 402 -7.21 -8.54 17.34
N MET A 403 -6.22 -8.21 18.18
CA MET A 403 -4.88 -7.81 17.71
C MET A 403 -4.13 -8.95 17.02
N ALA A 404 -4.24 -10.18 17.53
CA ALA A 404 -3.68 -11.37 16.90
C ALA A 404 -4.31 -11.59 15.51
N TRP A 405 -5.63 -11.60 15.45
CA TRP A 405 -6.39 -11.75 14.21
C TRP A 405 -6.08 -10.65 13.19
N LEU A 406 -5.92 -9.39 13.62
CA LEU A 406 -5.49 -8.30 12.73
C LEU A 406 -4.10 -8.60 12.13
N THR A 407 -3.14 -9.03 12.95
CA THR A 407 -1.78 -9.38 12.52
C THR A 407 -1.77 -10.58 11.56
N GLU A 408 -2.58 -11.59 11.85
CA GLU A 408 -2.74 -12.78 11.00
C GLU A 408 -3.39 -12.47 9.64
N ASN A 409 -4.28 -11.46 9.59
CA ASN A 409 -5.00 -10.99 8.40
C ASN A 409 -4.41 -9.70 7.82
N MET A 410 -3.11 -9.47 8.04
CA MET A 410 -2.32 -8.43 7.37
C MET A 410 -2.42 -8.52 5.83
N ILE A 411 -2.23 -7.39 5.16
CA ILE A 411 -2.53 -7.12 3.75
C ILE A 411 -2.01 -8.10 2.69
N MET A 412 -0.75 -8.56 2.80
CA MET A 412 -0.22 -9.59 1.90
C MET A 412 -0.43 -11.00 2.45
N ARG A 413 -0.78 -11.13 3.73
CA ARG A 413 -0.85 -12.38 4.47
C ARG A 413 -2.22 -13.06 4.37
N ASN A 414 -3.28 -12.29 4.56
CA ASN A 414 -4.69 -12.69 4.63
C ASN A 414 -5.15 -13.70 3.57
N ARG A 415 -4.59 -13.64 2.35
CA ARG A 415 -4.90 -14.56 1.23
C ARG A 415 -3.72 -15.43 0.80
N THR A 416 -2.50 -15.25 1.32
CA THR A 416 -1.34 -16.12 1.01
C THR A 416 -1.11 -17.21 2.07
N HIS A 417 -1.54 -16.95 3.30
CA HIS A 417 -1.45 -17.84 4.45
C HIS A 417 -2.86 -18.17 4.95
N GLY A 418 -3.07 -19.34 5.58
CA GLY A 418 -4.40 -19.86 5.90
C GLY A 418 -4.85 -21.04 5.03
N GLY A 419 -4.02 -21.47 4.08
CA GLY A 419 -4.26 -22.62 3.19
C GLY A 419 -4.96 -22.24 1.87
N TYR A 420 -5.04 -23.21 0.94
CA TYR A 420 -5.41 -22.95 -0.46
C TYR A 420 -6.74 -22.17 -0.63
N LYS A 421 -7.68 -22.33 0.32
CA LYS A 421 -9.00 -21.69 0.29
C LYS A 421 -8.95 -20.16 0.27
N VAL A 422 -8.09 -19.55 1.07
CA VAL A 422 -8.02 -18.07 1.12
C VAL A 422 -7.42 -17.46 -0.15
N LEU A 423 -6.64 -18.25 -0.89
CA LEU A 423 -5.95 -17.81 -2.11
C LEU A 423 -6.77 -18.09 -3.38
N LEU A 424 -7.49 -19.21 -3.41
CA LEU A 424 -8.23 -19.68 -4.59
C LEU A 424 -9.74 -19.60 -4.42
N ASP A 425 -10.32 -20.22 -3.39
CA ASP A 425 -11.79 -20.33 -3.27
C ASP A 425 -12.41 -18.94 -3.03
N GLU A 426 -11.82 -18.15 -2.12
CA GLU A 426 -12.30 -16.80 -1.76
C GLU A 426 -12.20 -15.78 -2.90
N LEU A 427 -11.27 -15.94 -3.86
CA LEU A 427 -11.24 -15.10 -5.08
C LEU A 427 -12.59 -15.18 -5.82
N TRP A 428 -13.11 -16.40 -5.97
CA TRP A 428 -14.34 -16.61 -6.73
C TRP A 428 -15.59 -16.23 -5.93
N GLU A 429 -15.55 -16.37 -4.61
CA GLU A 429 -16.58 -15.81 -3.72
C GLU A 429 -16.65 -14.27 -3.88
N PHE A 430 -15.51 -13.57 -3.96
CA PHE A 430 -15.49 -12.15 -4.28
C PHE A 430 -15.92 -11.83 -5.72
N CYS A 431 -15.60 -12.69 -6.71
CA CYS A 431 -16.13 -12.49 -8.07
C CYS A 431 -17.67 -12.56 -8.10
N GLU A 432 -18.28 -13.47 -7.33
CA GLU A 432 -19.73 -13.58 -7.19
C GLU A 432 -20.32 -12.40 -6.40
N GLU A 433 -19.76 -12.07 -5.22
CA GLU A 433 -20.24 -10.94 -4.40
C GLU A 433 -20.22 -9.60 -5.14
N PHE A 434 -19.17 -9.33 -5.92
CA PHE A 434 -18.97 -8.06 -6.61
C PHE A 434 -19.52 -8.05 -8.04
N ASN A 435 -20.19 -9.12 -8.50
CA ASN A 435 -20.66 -9.27 -9.88
C ASN A 435 -19.53 -9.00 -10.90
N ALA A 436 -18.40 -9.71 -10.75
CA ALA A 436 -17.22 -9.55 -11.59
C ALA A 436 -17.21 -10.56 -12.75
N ASP A 437 -16.95 -10.06 -13.96
CA ASP A 437 -16.79 -10.84 -15.19
C ASP A 437 -15.31 -11.20 -15.48
N THR A 438 -14.38 -10.50 -14.82
CA THR A 438 -12.95 -10.53 -15.11
C THR A 438 -12.14 -10.66 -13.81
N VAL A 439 -10.96 -11.27 -13.89
CA VAL A 439 -9.93 -11.22 -12.85
C VAL A 439 -8.63 -10.72 -13.46
N ILE A 440 -8.04 -9.67 -12.86
CA ILE A 440 -6.67 -9.24 -13.14
C ILE A 440 -5.77 -9.90 -12.10
N LEU A 441 -5.10 -10.99 -12.49
CA LEU A 441 -4.28 -11.79 -11.60
C LEU A 441 -2.80 -11.43 -11.81
N TRP A 442 -2.24 -10.71 -10.84
CA TRP A 442 -0.84 -10.31 -10.83
C TRP A 442 0.07 -11.51 -10.53
N GLU A 443 0.83 -11.93 -11.53
CA GLU A 443 1.86 -12.95 -11.42
C GLU A 443 3.18 -12.25 -11.10
N HIS A 444 3.53 -12.15 -9.81
CA HIS A 444 4.86 -11.70 -9.42
C HIS A 444 5.82 -12.89 -9.56
N MET A 445 6.84 -12.76 -10.42
CA MET A 445 7.76 -13.84 -10.80
C MET A 445 8.42 -14.57 -9.60
N ALA A 446 8.71 -13.87 -8.49
CA ALA A 446 9.30 -14.47 -7.30
C ALA A 446 8.27 -14.89 -6.21
N CYS A 447 6.97 -14.66 -6.43
CA CYS A 447 5.91 -14.99 -5.46
C CYS A 447 5.54 -16.48 -5.51
N LYS A 448 6.40 -17.31 -4.90
CA LYS A 448 6.30 -18.78 -4.84
C LYS A 448 4.96 -19.28 -4.28
N ALA A 449 4.25 -18.49 -3.47
CA ALA A 449 2.91 -18.82 -2.95
C ALA A 449 1.81 -18.78 -4.03
N LEU A 450 1.78 -17.74 -4.89
CA LEU A 450 0.72 -17.55 -5.88
C LEU A 450 0.97 -18.35 -7.15
N VAL A 451 2.21 -18.30 -7.69
CA VAL A 451 2.55 -18.97 -8.96
C VAL A 451 2.40 -20.49 -8.87
N GLY A 452 2.56 -21.07 -7.66
CA GLY A 452 2.34 -22.49 -7.40
C GLY A 452 0.91 -22.99 -7.63
N MET A 453 -0.07 -22.08 -7.77
CA MET A 453 -1.49 -22.41 -7.99
C MET A 453 -2.01 -22.08 -9.40
N HIS A 454 -1.15 -21.64 -10.33
CA HIS A 454 -1.53 -21.13 -11.66
C HIS A 454 -2.56 -21.99 -12.40
N GLY A 455 -2.36 -23.31 -12.48
CA GLY A 455 -3.29 -24.23 -13.17
C GLY A 455 -4.69 -24.31 -12.53
N GLN A 456 -4.78 -24.16 -11.20
CA GLN A 456 -6.06 -24.20 -10.46
C GLN A 456 -6.87 -22.92 -10.65
N PHE A 457 -6.20 -21.76 -10.71
CA PHE A 457 -6.85 -20.50 -11.06
C PHE A 457 -7.49 -20.56 -12.46
N GLU A 458 -6.75 -21.07 -13.46
CA GLU A 458 -7.32 -21.22 -14.80
C GLU A 458 -8.49 -22.22 -14.86
N GLU A 459 -8.41 -23.33 -14.14
CA GLU A 459 -9.46 -24.34 -14.10
C GLU A 459 -10.76 -23.76 -13.54
N LYS A 460 -10.68 -23.05 -12.40
CA LYS A 460 -11.84 -22.38 -11.79
C LYS A 460 -12.37 -21.21 -12.61
N ALA A 461 -11.51 -20.45 -13.28
CA ALA A 461 -11.93 -19.43 -14.24
C ALA A 461 -12.76 -20.03 -15.39
N ARG A 462 -12.29 -21.15 -15.98
CA ARG A 462 -13.00 -21.88 -17.04
C ARG A 462 -14.32 -22.50 -16.56
N GLU A 463 -14.37 -23.05 -15.34
CA GLU A 463 -15.60 -23.58 -14.74
C GLU A 463 -16.67 -22.50 -14.56
N LYS A 464 -16.27 -21.30 -14.09
CA LYS A 464 -17.19 -20.19 -13.77
C LYS A 464 -17.48 -19.27 -14.96
N GLY A 465 -16.76 -19.41 -16.07
CA GLY A 465 -16.89 -18.54 -17.25
C GLY A 465 -16.33 -17.13 -17.05
N ILE A 466 -15.41 -16.96 -16.11
CA ILE A 466 -14.80 -15.67 -15.74
C ILE A 466 -13.51 -15.47 -16.55
N HIS A 467 -13.30 -14.25 -17.06
CA HIS A 467 -12.12 -13.90 -17.84
C HIS A 467 -10.90 -13.67 -16.94
N LEU A 468 -10.06 -14.70 -16.80
CA LEU A 468 -8.77 -14.57 -16.13
C LEU A 468 -7.73 -13.94 -17.06
N ILE A 469 -7.13 -12.83 -16.63
CA ILE A 469 -6.00 -12.17 -17.30
C ILE A 469 -4.80 -12.19 -16.36
N TRP A 470 -3.78 -12.96 -16.75
CA TRP A 470 -2.48 -12.97 -16.07
C TRP A 470 -1.67 -11.71 -16.41
N VAL A 471 -1.02 -11.15 -15.39
CA VAL A 471 -0.13 -9.99 -15.51
C VAL A 471 1.22 -10.33 -14.86
N GLY A 472 2.09 -10.93 -15.67
CA GLY A 472 3.47 -11.22 -15.32
C GLY A 472 4.24 -9.92 -15.07
N HIS A 473 4.84 -9.81 -13.89
CA HIS A 473 5.54 -8.60 -13.46
C HIS A 473 6.62 -8.90 -12.40
N ASP A 474 7.43 -7.89 -12.13
CA ASP A 474 8.17 -7.81 -10.89
C ASP A 474 7.57 -6.75 -9.94
N LEU A 475 7.66 -7.02 -8.64
CA LEU A 475 7.12 -6.18 -7.59
C LEU A 475 7.86 -4.83 -7.50
N PHE A 476 9.19 -4.84 -7.42
CA PHE A 476 10.03 -3.67 -7.14
C PHE A 476 11.11 -3.40 -8.22
N ASP A 477 11.44 -4.35 -9.11
CA ASP A 477 12.48 -4.21 -10.12
C ASP A 477 11.96 -4.09 -11.57
N PRO A 478 11.82 -2.87 -12.13
CA PRO A 478 11.38 -2.65 -13.50
C PRO A 478 12.36 -3.14 -14.58
N ARG A 479 13.55 -3.66 -14.20
CA ARG A 479 14.51 -4.29 -15.13
C ARG A 479 14.06 -5.68 -15.60
N VAL A 480 13.17 -6.34 -14.84
CA VAL A 480 12.66 -7.69 -15.14
C VAL A 480 11.46 -7.63 -16.08
N VAL A 481 10.51 -6.72 -15.81
CA VAL A 481 9.37 -6.42 -16.69
C VAL A 481 9.09 -4.91 -16.61
N SER A 482 9.08 -4.20 -17.74
CA SER A 482 8.80 -2.76 -17.75
C SER A 482 7.30 -2.41 -17.60
N ARG A 483 6.99 -1.16 -17.24
CA ARG A 483 5.62 -0.64 -17.22
C ARG A 483 4.86 -0.84 -18.54
N GLN A 484 5.56 -0.83 -19.70
CA GLN A 484 4.90 -1.07 -20.99
C GLN A 484 4.63 -2.56 -21.24
N GLU A 485 5.52 -3.46 -20.83
CA GLU A 485 5.30 -4.91 -20.96
C GLU A 485 4.17 -5.41 -20.03
N ILE A 486 3.99 -4.78 -18.87
CA ILE A 486 2.80 -4.95 -18.01
C ILE A 486 1.52 -4.55 -18.77
N ARG A 487 1.50 -3.38 -19.43
CA ARG A 487 0.36 -2.93 -20.25
C ARG A 487 0.12 -3.83 -21.45
N ASP A 488 1.17 -4.29 -22.13
CA ASP A 488 1.06 -5.05 -23.38
C ASP A 488 0.46 -6.45 -23.21
N GLN A 489 0.54 -7.02 -22.00
CA GLN A 489 -0.18 -8.25 -21.65
C GLN A 489 -1.70 -8.01 -21.65
N ILE A 490 -2.17 -6.95 -20.99
CA ILE A 490 -3.58 -6.52 -21.03
C ILE A 490 -3.99 -6.14 -22.45
N ASN A 491 -3.22 -5.29 -23.15
CA ASN A 491 -3.51 -4.86 -24.52
C ASN A 491 -3.72 -6.07 -25.46
N ARG A 492 -2.85 -7.08 -25.34
CA ARG A 492 -2.93 -8.32 -26.13
C ARG A 492 -4.18 -9.14 -25.79
N TYR A 493 -4.56 -9.27 -24.51
CA TYR A 493 -5.78 -9.96 -24.11
C TYR A 493 -7.02 -9.24 -24.65
N MET A 494 -7.12 -7.92 -24.44
CA MET A 494 -8.25 -7.10 -24.89
C MET A 494 -8.44 -7.16 -26.41
N ARG A 495 -7.36 -7.09 -27.19
CA ARG A 495 -7.42 -7.18 -28.66
C ARG A 495 -7.68 -8.58 -29.20
N THR A 496 -7.21 -9.63 -28.52
CA THR A 496 -7.24 -11.01 -29.05
C THR A 496 -8.47 -11.80 -28.57
N VAL A 497 -8.78 -11.69 -27.27
CA VAL A 497 -9.84 -12.47 -26.61
C VAL A 497 -11.16 -11.70 -26.66
N PHE A 498 -11.22 -10.50 -26.08
CA PHE A 498 -12.43 -9.66 -26.10
C PHE A 498 -12.68 -9.00 -27.47
N ARG A 499 -11.62 -8.79 -28.28
CA ARG A 499 -11.65 -8.15 -29.61
C ARG A 499 -12.11 -6.69 -29.58
N GLU A 500 -11.64 -5.96 -28.58
CA GLU A 500 -11.99 -4.56 -28.35
C GLU A 500 -10.93 -3.57 -28.84
N GLU A 501 -11.38 -2.35 -29.12
CA GLU A 501 -10.53 -1.16 -29.27
C GLU A 501 -10.55 -0.29 -27.99
N PRO A 502 -9.42 0.30 -27.58
CA PRO A 502 -9.31 1.01 -26.31
C PRO A 502 -10.14 2.30 -26.25
N VAL A 503 -10.62 2.62 -25.04
CA VAL A 503 -11.44 3.79 -24.66
C VAL A 503 -10.69 5.12 -24.85
N ASP A 504 -9.37 5.12 -24.64
CA ASP A 504 -8.42 6.11 -25.16
C ASP A 504 -7.18 5.41 -25.76
N PRO A 505 -7.11 5.28 -27.10
CA PRO A 505 -5.97 4.65 -27.79
C PRO A 505 -4.62 5.37 -27.63
N SER A 506 -4.57 6.55 -27.00
CA SER A 506 -3.29 7.18 -26.64
C SER A 506 -2.66 6.61 -25.38
N LEU A 507 -3.39 5.83 -24.59
CA LEU A 507 -2.87 5.18 -23.39
C LEU A 507 -2.30 3.78 -23.65
N GLU A 508 -2.51 3.20 -24.83
CA GLU A 508 -2.11 1.82 -25.15
C GLU A 508 -0.57 1.66 -25.12
N VAL A 509 0.16 2.62 -25.69
CA VAL A 509 1.63 2.71 -25.66
C VAL A 509 2.04 4.06 -25.07
N LEU A 510 2.78 4.03 -23.96
CA LEU A 510 3.22 5.23 -23.23
C LEU A 510 4.75 5.31 -23.13
N THR A 511 5.27 6.53 -23.24
CA THR A 511 6.70 6.83 -23.09
C THR A 511 7.06 7.20 -21.64
N ASP A 512 6.72 6.32 -20.70
CA ASP A 512 6.84 6.54 -19.25
C ASP A 512 8.01 5.79 -18.57
N GLU A 513 8.76 4.97 -19.31
CA GLU A 513 10.00 4.30 -18.88
C GLU A 513 10.98 5.25 -18.17
N HIS A 514 11.10 6.50 -18.66
CA HIS A 514 11.97 7.52 -18.06
C HIS A 514 11.22 8.53 -17.17
N SER A 515 9.89 8.45 -17.06
CA SER A 515 9.10 9.28 -16.12
C SER A 515 9.32 8.75 -14.70
N TRP A 516 9.75 9.62 -13.77
CA TRP A 516 10.29 9.28 -12.43
C TRP A 516 9.71 7.96 -11.88
#